data_AF-A0A521WYJ5-F1
#
_entry.id   AF-A0A521WYJ5-F1
#
_cell.length_a   1.000
_cell.length_b   1.000
_cell.length_c   1.000
_cell.angle_alpha   90.00
_cell.angle_beta   90.00
_cell.angle_gamma   90.00
#
_symmetry.space_group_name_H-M   'P 1'
#
loop_
_entity.id
_entity.type
_entity.pdbx_description
1 polymer ?
#
loop_
_entity_poly.entity_id
_entity_poly.type
_entity_poly.pdbx_seq_one_letter_code
_entity_poly.pdbx_strand_id
1 'polypeptide(L)'
;MDIAAILPLLAFSDVGLKYIGAGIAIGLGGFAPALAIGMLTGKAMEALGRNPEAQPVIQTNMILGIAFAEAIAIYALVVAVMIGFVF
;
A
#
# COMPACT_ATOMS: atom_id res chain seq x y z
N MET A 1 -15.82 -39.62 -16.76
CA MET A 1 -15.41 -38.21 -16.86
C MET A 1 -13.90 -38.23 -16.88
N ASP A 2 -13.30 -37.87 -18.00
CA ASP A 2 -11.85 -37.95 -18.20
C ASP A 2 -11.15 -36.94 -17.27
N ILE A 3 -10.15 -37.40 -16.51
CA ILE A 3 -9.37 -36.54 -15.60
C ILE A 3 -8.65 -35.43 -16.38
N ALA A 4 -8.30 -35.70 -17.64
CA ALA A 4 -7.69 -34.71 -18.53
C ALA A 4 -8.64 -33.54 -18.88
N ALA A 5 -9.96 -33.72 -18.78
CA ALA A 5 -10.93 -32.66 -19.02
C ALA A 5 -11.08 -31.68 -17.82
N ILE A 6 -10.64 -32.10 -16.63
CA ILE A 6 -10.71 -31.29 -15.39
C ILE A 6 -9.41 -30.49 -15.19
N LEU A 7 -8.28 -30.99 -15.71
CA LEU A 7 -6.96 -30.38 -15.56
C LEU A 7 -6.86 -28.91 -16.02
N PRO A 8 -7.47 -28.48 -17.16
CA PRO A 8 -7.45 -27.09 -17.58
C PRO A 8 -8.28 -26.16 -16.69
N LEU A 9 -9.30 -26.70 -16.01
CA LEU A 9 -10.16 -25.94 -15.10
C LEU A 9 -9.46 -25.67 -13.76
N LEU A 10 -8.49 -26.51 -13.39
CA LEU A 10 -7.64 -26.35 -12.21
C LEU A 10 -6.33 -25.59 -12.51
N ALA A 11 -6.03 -25.35 -13.78
CA ALA A 11 -4.86 -24.60 -14.19
C ALA A 11 -5.11 -23.10 -13.97
N PHE A 12 -4.33 -22.49 -13.07
CA PHE A 12 -4.28 -21.03 -12.98
C PHE A 12 -3.77 -20.48 -14.32
N SER A 13 -4.56 -19.65 -14.98
CA SER A 13 -4.09 -18.96 -16.19
C SER A 13 -2.97 -18.00 -15.81
N ASP A 14 -1.99 -17.84 -16.70
CA ASP A 14 -0.88 -16.89 -16.49
C ASP A 14 -1.40 -15.46 -16.21
N VAL A 15 -2.53 -15.10 -16.84
CA VAL A 15 -3.24 -13.84 -16.61
C VAL A 15 -3.81 -13.74 -15.19
N GLY A 16 -4.36 -14.82 -14.65
CA GLY A 16 -4.86 -14.86 -13.29
C GLY A 16 -3.75 -14.69 -12.25
N LEU A 17 -2.63 -15.37 -12.43
CA LEU A 17 -1.45 -15.24 -11.56
C LEU A 17 -0.86 -13.83 -11.60
N LYS A 18 -0.83 -13.21 -12.77
CA LYS A 18 -0.40 -11.81 -12.96
C LYS A 18 -1.21 -10.84 -12.10
N TYR A 19 -2.54 -10.91 -12.15
CA TYR A 19 -3.39 -10.03 -11.34
C TYR A 19 -3.31 -10.31 -9.84
N ILE A 20 -3.14 -11.58 -9.44
CA ILE A 20 -2.88 -11.92 -8.04
C ILE A 20 -1.56 -11.30 -7.58
N GLY A 21 -0.49 -11.41 -8.38
CA GLY A 21 0.80 -10.79 -8.10
C GLY A 21 0.72 -9.26 -7.96
N ALA A 22 -0.02 -8.59 -8.85
CA ALA A 22 -0.28 -7.16 -8.75
C ALA A 22 -1.03 -6.80 -7.45
N GLY A 23 -2.06 -7.56 -7.10
CA GLY A 23 -2.83 -7.35 -5.86
C GLY A 23 -1.99 -7.54 -4.59
N ILE A 24 -1.12 -8.55 -4.57
CA ILE A 24 -0.21 -8.80 -3.45
C ILE A 24 0.81 -7.66 -3.32
N ALA A 25 1.38 -7.19 -4.44
CA ALA A 25 2.37 -6.12 -4.43
C ALA A 25 1.84 -4.84 -3.77
N ILE A 26 0.65 -4.37 -4.17
CA ILE A 26 0.03 -3.18 -3.54
C ILE A 26 -0.50 -3.48 -2.14
N GLY A 27 -1.10 -4.65 -1.92
CA GLY A 27 -1.68 -5.00 -0.62
C GLY A 27 -0.65 -5.04 0.49
N LEU A 28 0.49 -5.71 0.26
CA LEU A 28 1.58 -5.76 1.24
C LEU A 28 2.39 -4.47 1.27
N GLY A 29 2.66 -3.87 0.11
CA GLY A 29 3.47 -2.66 0.01
C GLY A 29 2.78 -1.41 0.59
N GLY A 30 1.46 -1.34 0.54
CA GLY A 30 0.66 -0.26 1.14
C GLY A 30 0.39 -0.43 2.65
N PHE A 31 0.57 -1.64 3.20
CA PHE A 31 0.23 -1.92 4.60
C PHE A 31 1.12 -1.13 5.59
N ALA A 32 2.43 -1.16 5.41
CA ALA A 32 3.36 -0.45 6.30
C ALA A 32 3.19 1.09 6.23
N PRO A 33 3.06 1.71 5.04
CA PRO A 33 2.71 3.12 4.92
C PRO A 33 1.41 3.50 5.64
N ALA A 34 0.34 2.70 5.49
CA ALA A 34 -0.94 2.98 6.15
C ALA A 34 -0.81 3.02 7.68
N LEU A 35 -0.06 2.06 8.27
CA LEU A 35 0.24 2.07 9.69
C LEU A 35 1.09 3.28 10.11
N ALA A 36 2.12 3.60 9.35
CA ALA A 36 2.99 4.74 9.62
C ALA A 36 2.20 6.06 9.62
N ILE A 37 1.34 6.27 8.62
CA ILE A 37 0.49 7.47 8.50
C ILE A 37 -0.47 7.55 9.70
N GLY A 38 -1.12 6.45 10.07
CA GLY A 38 -1.99 6.39 11.25
C GLY A 38 -1.26 6.76 12.55
N MET A 39 -0.04 6.24 12.74
CA MET A 39 0.78 6.57 13.91
C MET A 39 1.27 8.03 13.92
N LEU A 40 1.71 8.55 12.76
CA LEU A 40 2.18 9.93 12.62
C LEU A 40 1.05 10.93 12.93
N THR A 41 -0.12 10.71 12.33
CA THR A 41 -1.30 11.56 12.55
C THR A 41 -1.79 11.47 13.99
N GLY A 42 -1.89 10.27 14.57
CA GLY A 42 -2.27 10.10 15.97
C GLY A 42 -1.35 10.85 16.94
N LYS A 43 -0.03 10.69 16.78
CA LYS A 43 0.97 11.40 17.60
C LYS A 43 0.93 12.91 17.41
N ALA A 44 0.68 13.38 16.19
CA ALA A 44 0.52 14.80 15.93
C ALA A 44 -0.71 15.37 16.66
N MET A 45 -1.84 14.65 16.66
CA MET A 45 -3.04 15.08 17.40
C MET A 45 -2.81 15.09 18.92
N GLU A 46 -2.13 14.08 19.47
CA GLU A 46 -1.74 14.07 20.88
C GLU A 46 -0.84 15.26 21.26
N ALA A 47 0.14 15.59 20.40
CA ALA A 47 1.04 16.72 20.61
C ALA A 47 0.28 18.07 20.55
N LEU A 48 -0.63 18.21 19.58
CA LEU A 48 -1.48 19.40 19.43
C LEU A 48 -2.44 19.58 20.60
N GLY A 49 -3.02 18.50 21.12
CA GLY A 49 -3.88 18.55 22.30
C GLY A 49 -3.16 19.03 23.56
N ARG A 50 -1.83 18.84 23.64
CA ARG A 50 -1.00 19.33 24.75
C ARG A 50 -0.49 20.75 24.54
N ASN A 51 -0.14 21.11 23.31
CA ASN A 51 0.33 22.44 22.97
C ASN A 51 -0.25 22.92 21.62
N PRO A 52 -1.43 23.57 21.64
CA PRO A 52 -2.08 24.07 20.43
C PRO A 52 -1.26 25.14 19.69
N GLU A 53 -0.47 25.93 20.41
CA GLU A 53 0.34 27.01 19.82
C GLU A 53 1.47 26.47 18.93
N ALA A 54 1.89 25.21 19.15
CA ALA A 54 2.91 24.54 18.34
C ALA A 54 2.38 23.97 17.00
N GLN A 55 1.11 24.23 16.65
CA GLN A 55 0.47 23.72 15.43
C GLN A 55 1.29 23.86 14.14
N PRO A 56 1.88 25.02 13.81
CA PRO A 56 2.56 25.19 12.53
C PRO A 56 3.74 24.23 12.35
N VAL A 57 4.52 24.02 13.42
CA VAL A 57 5.69 23.14 13.40
C VAL A 57 5.28 21.68 13.39
N ILE A 58 4.30 21.30 14.21
CA ILE A 58 3.80 19.91 14.27
C ILE A 58 3.19 19.50 12.94
N GLN A 59 2.35 20.35 12.34
CA GLN A 59 1.71 20.05 11.05
C GLN A 59 2.74 19.90 9.93
N THR A 60 3.75 20.77 9.88
CA THR A 60 4.82 20.70 8.87
C THR A 60 5.58 19.37 8.96
N ASN A 61 5.99 18.99 10.17
CA ASN A 61 6.75 17.75 10.39
C ASN A 61 5.88 16.51 10.14
N MET A 62 4.60 16.54 10.52
CA MET A 62 3.64 15.48 10.25
C MET A 62 3.46 15.26 8.74
N ILE A 63 3.22 16.33 7.98
CA ILE A 63 3.04 16.25 6.51
C ILE A 63 4.30 15.69 5.86
N LEU A 64 5.48 16.14 6.27
CA LEU A 64 6.74 15.63 5.74
C LEU A 64 6.90 14.12 6.02
N GLY A 65 6.57 13.68 7.24
CA GLY A 65 6.57 12.26 7.60
C GLY A 65 5.58 11.44 6.76
N ILE A 66 4.37 11.95 6.56
CA ILE A 66 3.34 11.31 5.72
C ILE A 66 3.82 11.23 4.27
N ALA A 67 4.44 12.27 3.74
CA ALA A 67 4.97 12.26 2.37
C ALA A 67 6.03 11.18 2.15
N PHE A 68 6.91 10.95 3.14
CA PHE A 68 7.88 9.86 3.07
C PHE A 68 7.23 8.48 3.18
N ALA A 69 6.22 8.32 4.04
CA ALA A 69 5.45 7.08 4.11
C ALA A 69 4.74 6.80 2.76
N GLU A 70 4.14 7.81 2.14
CA GLU A 70 3.46 7.64 0.86
C GLU A 70 4.38 7.39 -0.32
N ALA A 71 5.62 7.88 -0.29
CA ALA A 71 6.59 7.52 -1.32
C ALA A 71 6.78 6.00 -1.42
N ILE A 72 6.76 5.29 -0.27
CA ILE A 72 6.86 3.82 -0.23
C ILE A 72 5.59 3.17 -0.82
N ALA A 73 4.40 3.67 -0.48
CA ALA A 73 3.15 3.17 -1.03
C ALA A 73 3.06 3.38 -2.55
N ILE A 74 3.53 4.53 -3.04
CA ILE A 74 3.58 4.84 -4.47
C ILE A 74 4.50 3.88 -5.20
N TYR A 75 5.67 3.51 -4.64
CA TYR A 75 6.51 2.50 -5.27
C TYR A 75 5.81 1.14 -5.37
N ALA A 76 5.07 0.73 -4.34
CA ALA A 76 4.26 -0.49 -4.40
C ALA A 76 3.14 -0.41 -5.46
N LEU A 77 2.49 0.75 -5.57
CA LEU A 77 1.47 1.01 -6.58
C LEU A 77 2.05 0.95 -8.00
N VAL A 78 3.21 1.57 -8.22
CA VAL A 78 3.91 1.53 -9.51
C VAL A 78 4.23 0.09 -9.88
N VAL A 79 4.80 -0.70 -8.98
CA VAL A 79 5.09 -2.12 -9.24
C VAL A 79 3.82 -2.91 -9.54
N ALA A 80 2.75 -2.71 -8.78
CA ALA A 80 1.46 -3.37 -9.03
C ALA A 80 0.88 -3.01 -10.41
N VAL A 81 0.98 -1.74 -10.83
CA VAL A 81 0.54 -1.29 -12.16
C VAL A 81 1.40 -1.90 -13.26
N MET A 82 2.73 -1.95 -13.07
CA MET A 82 3.64 -2.57 -14.03
C MET A 82 3.31 -4.06 -14.22
N ILE A 83 3.06 -4.78 -13.12
CA ILE A 83 2.66 -6.19 -13.15
C ILE A 83 1.26 -6.34 -13.77
N GLY A 84 0.30 -5.48 -13.48
CA GLY A 84 -1.08 -5.66 -13.96
C GLY A 84 -1.30 -5.26 -15.43
N PHE A 85 -0.62 -4.22 -15.89
CA PHE A 85 -1.00 -3.51 -17.12
C PHE A 85 0.11 -3.32 -18.14
N VAL A 86 1.38 -3.55 -17.77
CA VAL A 86 2.53 -3.26 -18.65
C VAL A 86 3.21 -4.54 -19.14
N PHE A 87 3.61 -5.42 -18.21
CA PHE A 87 4.20 -6.72 -18.53
C PHE A 87 3.12 -7.74 -18.87
#